data_AF-A0A7J2LST6-F1
#
_entry.id   AF-A0A7J2LST6-F1
#
_cell.length_a   1.000
_cell.length_b   1.000
_cell.length_c   1.000
_cell.angle_alpha   90.00
_cell.angle_beta   90.00
_cell.angle_gamma   90.00
#
_symmetry.space_group_name_H-M   'P 1'
#
loop_
_entity.id
_entity.type
_entity.pdbx_description
1 polymer ?
#
loop_
_entity_poly.entity_id
_entity_poly.type
_entity_poly.pdbx_seq_one_letter_code
_entity_poly.pdbx_strand_id
1 'polypeptide(L)' 'YNLHGEPIVCSPRDAIETFLRSGLKYLALGNYLLIKKR' A
#
# COMPACT_ATOMS: atom_id res chain seq x y z
N TYR A 1 -4.31 5.63 1.66
CA TYR A 1 -3.07 6.36 2.01
C TYR A 1 -2.40 6.79 0.72
N ASN A 2 -1.32 7.58 0.79
CA ASN A 2 -0.55 8.02 -0.38
C ASN A 2 0.94 8.07 -0.05
N LEU A 3 1.75 8.32 -1.08
CA LEU A 3 3.09 8.85 -0.92
C LEU A 3 3.03 10.38 -0.99
N HIS A 4 4.05 11.05 -0.43
CA HIS A 4 4.11 12.51 -0.48
C HIS A 4 4.08 13.00 -1.94
N GLY A 5 3.14 13.89 -2.26
CA GLY A 5 2.93 14.43 -3.61
C GLY A 5 2.00 13.59 -4.51
N GLU A 6 1.55 12.41 -4.08
CA GLU A 6 0.60 11.58 -4.84
C GLU A 6 -0.84 11.71 -4.30
N PRO A 7 -1.87 11.53 -5.14
CA PRO A 7 -3.25 11.45 -4.66
C PRO A 7 -3.47 10.24 -3.74
N ILE A 8 -4.56 10.27 -2.98
CA ILE A 8 -4.97 9.13 -2.16
C ILE A 8 -5.41 7.98 -3.07
N VAL A 9 -4.98 6.76 -2.75
CA VAL A 9 -5.38 5.53 -3.45
C VAL A 9 -6.90 5.30 -3.38
N CYS A 10 -7.50 4.88 -4.49
CA CYS A 10 -8.95 4.67 -4.60
C CYS A 10 -9.35 3.23 -4.98
N SER A 11 -8.39 2.36 -5.26
CA SER A 11 -8.63 0.95 -5.54
C SER A 11 -7.69 0.02 -4.75
N PRO A 12 -8.05 -1.26 -4.53
CA PRO A 12 -7.15 -2.23 -3.93
C PRO A 12 -5.83 -2.38 -4.70
N ARG A 13 -5.88 -2.26 -6.03
CA ARG A 13 -4.69 -2.32 -6.89
C ARG A 13 -3.76 -1.15 -6.61
N ASP A 14 -4.28 0.07 -6.59
CA ASP A 14 -3.48 1.27 -6.31
C ASP A 14 -2.86 1.18 -4.91
N ALA A 15 -3.63 0.72 -3.92
CA ALA A 15 -3.15 0.51 -2.56
C ALA A 15 -1.98 -0.49 -2.50
N ILE A 16 -1.98 -1.54 -3.33
CA ILE A 16 -0.89 -2.51 -3.42
C ILE A 16 0.32 -1.90 -4.14
N GLU A 17 0.12 -1.19 -5.25
CA GLU A 17 1.22 -0.56 -6.00
C GLU A 17 1.93 0.52 -5.17
N THR A 18 1.17 1.40 -4.51
CA THR A 18 1.69 2.38 -3.55
C THR A 18 2.40 1.68 -2.39
N PHE A 19 1.93 0.52 -1.94
CA PHE A 19 2.53 -0.21 -0.81
C PHE A 19 3.91 -0.70 -1.18
N LEU A 20 4.03 -1.33 -2.36
CA LEU A 20 5.28 -1.85 -2.88
C LEU A 20 6.33 -0.75 -3.04
N ARG A 21 5.94 0.45 -3.45
CA ARG A 21 6.82 1.63 -3.59
C ARG A 21 7.15 2.33 -2.27
N SER A 22 6.32 2.15 -1.25
CA SER A 22 6.53 2.77 0.07
C SER A 22 7.64 2.07 0.89
N GLY A 23 8.12 2.73 1.94
CA GLY A 23 8.98 2.10 2.96
C GLY A 23 8.24 1.21 3.97
N LEU A 24 6.92 1.01 3.81
CA LEU A 24 6.12 0.24 4.76
C LEU A 24 6.41 -1.25 4.65
N LYS A 25 6.44 -1.94 5.81
CA LYS A 25 6.58 -3.41 5.88
C LYS A 25 5.25 -4.16 5.81
N TYR A 26 4.17 -3.51 6.25
CA TYR A 26 2.86 -4.11 6.43
C TYR A 26 1.78 -3.25 5.79
N LEU A 27 0.79 -3.89 5.17
CA LEU A 27 -0.43 -3.23 4.68
C LEU A 27 -1.64 -4.07 5.10
N ALA A 28 -2.54 -3.48 5.86
CA ALA A 28 -3.88 -4.03 6.07
C ALA A 28 -4.79 -3.58 4.92
N LEU A 29 -5.41 -4.52 4.22
CA LEU A 29 -6.29 -4.28 3.08
C LEU A 29 -7.53 -5.17 3.20
N GLY A 30 -8.62 -4.60 3.73
CA GLY A 30 -9.81 -5.38 4.10
C GLY A 30 -9.45 -6.47 5.10
N ASN A 31 -9.83 -7.73 4.80
CA ASN A 31 -9.55 -8.89 5.65
C ASN A 31 -8.16 -9.51 5.43
N TYR A 32 -7.27 -8.83 4.70
CA TYR A 32 -5.94 -9.33 4.38
C TYR A 32 -4.85 -8.47 5.02
N LEU A 33 -3.80 -9.13 5.51
CA LEU A 33 -2.56 -8.47 5.94
C LEU A 33 -1.43 -8.86 5.00
N LEU A 34 -0.90 -7.87 4.27
CA LEU A 34 0.22 -8.05 3.35
C LEU A 34 1.52 -7.74 4.08
N ILE A 35 2.54 -8.58 3.84
CA ILE A 35 3.87 -8.47 4.44
C ILE A 35 4.90 -8.46 3.30
N LYS A 36 5.77 -7.45 3.26
CA LYS A 36 6.89 -7.47 2.30
C LYS A 36 7.88 -8.56 2.70
N LYS A 37 8.20 -9.44 1.76
CA LYS A 37 9.36 -10.32 1.89
C LYS A 37 10.63 -9.47 1.82
N ARG A 38 11.62 -9.86 2.63
CA ARG A 38 12.95 -9.24 2.60
C ARG A 38 13.66 -9.56 1.29
#